data_AF-A0A3L7BQU9-F1
#
_entry.id   AF-A0A3L7BQU9-F1
#
_cell.length_a   1.000
_cell.length_b   1.000
_cell.length_c   1.000
_cell.angle_alpha   90.00
_cell.angle_beta   90.00
_cell.angle_gamma   90.00
#
_symmetry.space_group_name_H-M   'P 1'
#
loop_
_entity.id
_entity.type
_entity.pdbx_description
1 polymer ?
#
loop_
_entity_poly.entity_id
_entity_poly.type
_entity_poly.pdbx_seq_one_letter_code
_entity_poly.pdbx_strand_id
1 'polypeptide(L)'
;MPDRAMLSVAESGEADPAARLFAKWGLVIRAGAVVDLQVAQGWEDDARIGWGAPTTPAATAQVHACAPNDGRAKWMAFVGGTWVANSTCLPLIVRSSGGQDRVNLGIGRPCDETNTP
;
A
#
# COMPACT_ATOMS: atom_id res chain seq x y z
N MET A 1 -0.70 25.28 9.39
CA MET A 1 0.47 24.38 9.26
C MET A 1 0.10 23.35 8.21
N PRO A 2 0.98 22.89 7.30
CA PRO A 2 0.60 21.71 6.55
C PRO A 2 0.64 20.55 7.54
N ASP A 3 -0.53 20.00 7.88
CA ASP A 3 -0.62 18.76 8.65
C ASP A 3 0.20 17.71 7.90
N ARG A 4 1.11 17.03 8.61
CA ARG A 4 1.95 15.96 8.03
C ARG A 4 1.07 14.98 7.24
N ALA A 5 1.50 14.61 6.03
CA ALA A 5 0.69 13.83 5.10
C ALA A 5 0.25 12.49 5.70
N MET A 6 -1.06 12.20 5.66
CA MET A 6 -1.63 10.92 6.05
C MET A 6 -2.86 10.57 5.22
N LEU A 7 -3.15 9.28 5.13
CA LEU A 7 -4.38 8.75 4.55
C LEU A 7 -5.48 8.70 5.61
N SER A 8 -6.70 9.04 5.21
CA SER A 8 -7.89 8.87 6.06
C SER A 8 -8.26 7.39 6.18
N VAL A 9 -8.83 7.02 7.32
CA VAL A 9 -9.26 5.65 7.64
C VAL A 9 -10.74 5.57 7.94
N ALA A 10 -11.33 4.40 7.70
CA ALA A 10 -12.66 4.02 8.17
C ALA A 10 -12.63 2.59 8.71
N GLU A 11 -13.61 2.20 9.52
CA GLU A 11 -13.81 0.80 9.88
C GLU A 11 -14.05 -0.04 8.61
N SER A 12 -13.37 -1.18 8.49
CA SER A 12 -13.40 -2.02 7.29
C SER A 12 -14.56 -3.03 7.30
N GLY A 13 -15.00 -3.46 8.48
CA GLY A 13 -15.94 -4.57 8.66
C GLY A 13 -15.32 -5.97 8.52
N GLU A 14 -13.99 -6.07 8.36
CA GLU A 14 -13.29 -7.36 8.30
C GLU A 14 -13.29 -8.09 9.65
N ALA A 15 -13.30 -9.41 9.61
CA ALA A 15 -13.23 -10.24 10.82
C ALA A 15 -11.81 -10.36 11.39
N ASP A 16 -10.78 -10.17 10.55
CA ASP A 16 -9.38 -10.17 10.97
C ASP A 16 -9.07 -8.90 11.79
N PRO A 17 -8.65 -9.01 13.07
CA PRO A 17 -8.31 -7.84 13.89
C PRO A 17 -7.19 -6.97 13.29
N ALA A 18 -6.26 -7.57 12.54
CA ALA A 18 -5.20 -6.84 11.83
C ALA A 18 -5.76 -5.98 10.69
N ALA A 19 -7.00 -6.23 10.28
CA ALA A 19 -7.66 -5.57 9.17
C ALA A 19 -8.78 -4.61 9.62
N ARG A 20 -8.81 -4.17 10.88
CA ARG A 20 -9.91 -3.34 11.42
C ARG A 20 -10.17 -2.04 10.66
N LEU A 21 -9.15 -1.23 10.44
CA LEU A 21 -9.26 0.08 9.77
C LEU A 21 -8.76 0.00 8.34
N PHE A 22 -9.49 0.53 7.37
CA PHE A 22 -9.09 0.60 5.97
C PHE A 22 -8.77 2.03 5.53
N ALA A 23 -7.65 2.19 4.84
CA ALA A 23 -7.27 3.40 4.11
C ALA A 23 -7.14 3.10 2.62
N LYS A 24 -7.89 3.86 1.80
CA LYS A 24 -7.87 3.73 0.34
C LYS A 24 -6.76 4.58 -0.28
N TRP A 25 -5.99 3.99 -1.18
CA TRP A 25 -4.98 4.68 -1.98
C TRP A 25 -4.68 3.91 -3.29
N GLY A 26 -3.82 4.47 -4.15
CA GLY A 26 -3.55 3.90 -5.45
C GLY A 26 -2.08 3.89 -5.83
N LEU A 27 -1.70 2.95 -6.68
CA LEU A 27 -0.39 2.87 -7.32
C LEU A 27 -0.49 3.42 -8.74
N VAL A 28 0.57 4.10 -9.17
CA VAL A 28 0.77 4.45 -10.58
C VAL A 28 2.01 3.69 -11.05
N ILE A 29 1.81 2.71 -11.91
CA ILE A 29 2.83 1.73 -12.31
C ILE A 29 3.12 1.88 -13.81
N ARG A 30 4.39 1.80 -14.19
CA ARG A 30 4.81 1.85 -15.59
C ARG A 30 4.24 0.64 -16.33
N ALA A 31 3.75 0.85 -17.55
CA ALA A 31 3.27 -0.24 -18.40
C ALA A 31 4.37 -1.29 -18.62
N GLY A 32 4.00 -2.57 -18.48
CA GLY A 32 4.89 -3.73 -18.54
C GLY A 32 5.61 -4.07 -17.23
N ALA A 33 5.44 -3.29 -16.16
CA ALA A 33 6.10 -3.54 -14.88
C ALA A 33 5.24 -4.37 -13.93
N VAL A 34 5.92 -5.04 -13.00
CA VAL A 34 5.33 -5.70 -11.84
C VAL A 34 5.83 -4.97 -10.59
N VAL A 35 4.95 -4.77 -9.63
CA VAL A 35 5.28 -4.23 -8.31
C VAL A 35 4.89 -5.24 -7.26
N ASP A 36 5.86 -5.62 -6.43
CA ASP A 36 5.62 -6.36 -5.20
C ASP A 36 5.58 -5.39 -4.03
N LEU A 37 4.56 -5.54 -3.20
CA LEU A 37 4.38 -4.80 -1.96
C LEU A 37 4.38 -5.78 -0.81
N GLN A 38 5.00 -5.37 0.29
CA GLN A 38 5.08 -6.15 1.51
C GLN A 38 5.00 -5.22 2.72
N VAL A 39 4.17 -5.53 3.70
CA VAL A 39 4.28 -4.92 5.03
C VAL A 39 5.63 -5.28 5.63
N ALA A 40 6.37 -4.33 6.20
CA ALA A 40 7.70 -4.64 6.72
C ALA A 40 7.64 -5.69 7.83
N GLN A 41 8.74 -6.43 8.00
CA GLN A 41 8.83 -7.47 9.03
C GLN A 41 8.46 -6.93 10.42
N GLY A 42 7.65 -7.70 11.16
CA GLY A 42 7.11 -7.34 12.46
C GLY A 42 5.75 -6.64 12.40
N TRP A 43 5.17 -6.44 11.22
CA TRP A 43 3.84 -5.84 11.03
C TRP A 43 2.80 -6.84 10.49
N GLU A 44 3.18 -8.10 10.31
CA GLU A 44 2.32 -9.14 9.76
C GLU A 44 1.12 -9.47 10.65
N ASP A 45 1.13 -9.10 11.92
CA ASP A 45 -0.02 -9.24 12.82
C ASP A 45 -0.86 -7.97 12.95
N ASP A 46 -0.38 -6.84 12.40
CA ASP A 46 -0.98 -5.51 12.60
C ASP A 46 -1.49 -4.87 11.32
N ALA A 47 -1.11 -5.38 10.14
CA ALA A 47 -1.44 -4.76 8.87
C ALA A 47 -1.65 -5.75 7.72
N ARG A 48 -2.49 -5.34 6.77
CA ARG A 48 -2.75 -6.02 5.50
C ARG A 48 -2.72 -5.00 4.37
N ILE A 49 -2.54 -5.48 3.16
CA ILE A 49 -2.58 -4.70 1.93
C ILE A 49 -3.30 -5.48 0.83
N GLY A 50 -3.71 -4.78 -0.23
CA GLY A 50 -4.42 -5.42 -1.34
C GLY A 50 -4.87 -4.47 -2.43
N TRP A 51 -4.88 -4.97 -3.67
CA TRP A 51 -5.31 -4.26 -4.89
C TRP A 51 -6.26 -5.11 -5.72
N GLY A 52 -7.17 -4.44 -6.43
CA GLY A 52 -8.17 -5.08 -7.27
C GLY A 52 -9.51 -5.33 -6.56
N ALA A 53 -10.37 -6.08 -7.22
CA ALA A 53 -11.62 -6.59 -6.67
C ALA A 53 -12.02 -7.89 -7.40
N PRO A 54 -12.42 -8.96 -6.68
CA PRO A 54 -12.32 -9.12 -5.23
C PRO A 54 -10.86 -9.19 -4.76
N THR A 55 -10.61 -8.84 -3.50
CA THR A 55 -9.26 -8.86 -2.91
C THR A 55 -9.34 -9.43 -1.50
N THR A 56 -8.45 -10.37 -1.21
CA THR A 56 -8.23 -10.87 0.15
C THR A 56 -7.09 -10.06 0.78
N PRO A 57 -7.30 -9.38 1.92
CA PRO A 57 -6.23 -8.67 2.62
C PRO A 57 -5.10 -9.63 2.99
N ALA A 58 -3.84 -9.24 2.69
CA ALA A 58 -2.67 -10.06 2.97
C ALA A 58 -1.46 -9.21 3.39
N ALA A 59 -0.43 -9.82 3.96
CA ALA A 59 0.83 -9.12 4.28
C ALA A 59 1.62 -8.70 3.01
N THR A 60 1.33 -9.34 1.88
CA THR A 60 1.96 -9.06 0.59
C THR A 60 0.91 -8.89 -0.51
N ALA A 61 1.26 -8.12 -1.54
CA ALA A 61 0.44 -7.97 -2.74
C ALA A 61 1.35 -7.80 -3.96
N GLN A 62 0.95 -8.40 -5.09
CA GLN A 62 1.64 -8.22 -6.36
C GLN A 62 0.68 -7.59 -7.36
N VAL A 63 1.13 -6.51 -8.02
CA VAL A 63 0.33 -5.77 -9.00
C VAL A 63 1.01 -5.80 -10.35
N HIS A 64 0.31 -6.34 -11.35
CA HIS A 64 0.78 -6.50 -12.72
C HIS A 64 0.23 -5.39 -13.61
N ALA A 65 1.10 -4.50 -14.09
CA ALA A 65 0.74 -3.47 -15.06
C ALA A 65 0.91 -3.99 -16.48
N CYS A 66 0.05 -4.92 -16.91
CA CYS A 66 0.10 -5.45 -18.27
C CYS A 66 0.05 -4.33 -19.32
N ALA A 67 1.03 -4.29 -20.21
CA ALA A 67 1.09 -3.26 -21.24
C ALA A 67 -0.15 -3.35 -22.16
N PRO A 68 -0.86 -2.24 -22.44
CA PRO A 68 -1.98 -2.28 -23.37
C PRO A 68 -1.52 -2.60 -24.78
N ASN A 69 -2.38 -3.32 -25.52
CA ASN A 69 -2.08 -3.82 -26.87
C ASN A 69 -1.73 -2.72 -27.89
N ASP A 70 -2.18 -1.49 -27.66
CA ASP A 70 -1.88 -0.34 -28.53
C ASP A 70 -0.58 0.39 -28.16
N GLY A 71 0.09 -0.01 -27.07
CA GLY A 71 1.37 0.54 -26.61
C GLY A 71 1.34 2.03 -26.20
N ARG A 72 0.16 2.66 -26.19
CA ARG A 72 0.01 4.11 -25.99
C ARG A 72 0.12 4.50 -24.52
N ALA A 73 -0.51 3.74 -23.62
CA ALA A 73 -0.41 4.06 -22.19
C ALA A 73 0.99 3.69 -21.66
N LYS A 74 1.65 4.67 -21.05
CA LYS A 74 2.97 4.48 -20.40
C LYS A 74 2.87 4.20 -18.91
N TRP A 75 1.73 4.56 -18.30
CA TRP A 75 1.45 4.44 -16.88
C TRP A 75 0.01 3.98 -16.69
N MET A 76 -0.21 3.19 -15.65
CA MET A 76 -1.51 2.64 -15.28
C MET A 76 -1.77 2.89 -13.80
N ALA A 77 -3.00 3.25 -13.48
CA ALA A 77 -3.44 3.48 -12.11
C ALA A 77 -4.18 2.24 -11.57
N PHE A 78 -3.78 1.78 -10.39
CA PHE A 78 -4.38 0.66 -9.69
C PHE A 78 -4.88 1.12 -8.33
N VAL A 79 -6.19 0.98 -8.11
CA VAL A 79 -6.80 1.30 -6.82
C VAL A 79 -6.75 0.09 -5.89
N GLY A 80 -6.43 0.35 -4.63
CA GLY A 80 -6.34 -0.64 -3.59
C GLY A 80 -6.31 0.04 -2.23
N GLY A 81 -5.58 -0.55 -1.30
CA GLY A 81 -5.36 0.10 -0.03
C GLY A 81 -4.66 -0.77 0.99
N THR A 82 -4.77 -0.31 2.22
CA THR A 82 -4.15 -0.89 3.40
C THR A 82 -5.19 -1.04 4.48
N TRP A 83 -5.13 -2.17 5.18
CA TRP A 83 -5.84 -2.34 6.44
C TRP A 83 -4.85 -2.37 7.60
N VAL A 84 -5.25 -1.83 8.75
CA VAL A 84 -4.44 -1.82 9.98
C VAL A 84 -5.31 -2.09 11.21
N ALA A 85 -4.74 -2.72 12.23
CA ALA A 85 -5.40 -2.89 13.53
C ALA A 85 -5.71 -1.54 14.19
N ASN A 86 -4.78 -0.58 14.08
CA ASN A 86 -4.86 0.75 14.68
C ASN A 86 -4.19 1.80 13.78
N SER A 87 -4.62 3.07 13.90
CA SER A 87 -3.98 4.17 13.18
C SER A 87 -2.48 4.23 13.47
N THR A 88 -1.67 4.27 12.42
CA THR A 88 -0.22 4.03 12.54
C THR A 88 0.58 4.67 11.40
N CYS A 89 1.90 4.69 11.55
CA CYS A 89 2.83 4.93 10.45
C CYS A 89 3.35 3.57 9.99
N LEU A 90 2.81 3.07 8.88
CA LEU A 90 3.08 1.72 8.39
C LEU A 90 4.28 1.72 7.43
N PRO A 91 5.37 1.02 7.76
CA PRO A 91 6.45 0.77 6.81
C PRO A 91 6.06 -0.29 5.77
N LEU A 92 6.12 0.09 4.50
CA LEU A 92 5.95 -0.78 3.35
C LEU A 92 7.26 -0.95 2.61
N ILE A 93 7.53 -2.16 2.16
CA ILE A 93 8.62 -2.47 1.23
C ILE A 93 8.02 -2.58 -0.17
N VAL A 94 8.56 -1.79 -1.09
CA VAL A 94 8.16 -1.74 -2.50
C VAL A 94 9.28 -2.31 -3.32
N ARG A 95 9.01 -3.32 -4.15
CA ARG A 95 9.98 -3.87 -5.10
C ARG A 95 9.46 -3.78 -6.52
N SER A 96 10.31 -3.31 -7.42
CA SER A 96 10.01 -3.27 -8.85
C SER A 96 11.30 -3.22 -9.66
N SER A 97 11.32 -3.92 -10.80
CA SER A 97 12.45 -3.90 -11.74
C SER A 97 13.84 -4.09 -11.10
N GLY A 98 13.92 -4.95 -10.08
CA GLY A 98 15.17 -5.24 -9.34
C GLY A 98 15.57 -4.21 -8.28
N GLY A 99 14.84 -3.10 -8.16
CA GLY A 99 14.98 -2.13 -7.08
C GLY A 99 14.10 -2.46 -5.87
N GLN A 100 14.48 -1.93 -4.71
CA GLN A 100 13.71 -2.01 -3.48
C GLN A 100 13.77 -0.68 -2.75
N ASP A 101 12.60 -0.18 -2.34
CA ASP A 101 12.46 1.00 -1.49
C ASP A 101 11.62 0.70 -0.25
N ARG A 102 11.85 1.46 0.81
CA ARG A 102 11.00 1.49 2.01
C ARG A 102 10.22 2.79 2.05
N VAL A 103 8.91 2.69 2.16
CA VAL A 103 8.00 3.84 2.25
C VAL A 103 7.28 3.79 3.59
N ASN A 104 7.30 4.89 4.34
CA ASN A 104 6.53 5.02 5.58
C ASN A 104 5.20 5.71 5.25
N LEU A 105 4.09 4.97 5.34
CA LEU A 105 2.77 5.44 4.98
C LEU A 105 1.98 5.81 6.25
N GLY A 106 1.58 7.08 6.38
CA GLY A 106 0.72 7.52 7.47
C GLY A 106 -0.72 7.05 7.26
N ILE A 107 -1.23 6.18 8.14
CA ILE A 107 -2.57 5.57 8.08
C ILE A 107 -3.40 6.03 9.27
N GLY A 108 -4.29 7.01 9.07
CA GLY A 108 -5.08 7.63 10.14
C GLY A 108 -4.26 8.42 11.17
N ARG A 109 -2.93 8.42 11.04
CA ARG A 109 -1.96 9.17 11.81
C ARG A 109 -0.76 9.47 10.92
N PRO A 110 -0.16 10.68 10.99
CA PRO A 110 1.06 10.96 10.24
C PRO A 110 2.26 10.16 10.74
N CYS A 111 3.25 9.99 9.86
CA CYS A 111 4.58 9.55 10.24
C CYS A 111 5.39 10.69 10.87
N ASP A 112 6.23 10.39 11.84
CA ASP A 112 7.23 11.35 12.32
C ASP A 112 8.37 11.46 11.29
N GLU A 113 8.90 12.67 11.08
CA GLU A 113 9.94 12.93 10.07
C GLU A 113 11.33 12.33 10.43
N THR A 114 11.43 11.60 11.53
CA THR A 114 12.68 10.97 11.98
C THR A 114 12.81 9.54 11.48
N ASN A 115 13.31 9.38 10.25
CA ASN A 115 14.35 8.41 9.85
C ASN A 115 14.32 8.18 8.34
N THR A 116 15.10 8.97 7.62
CA THR A 116 15.67 8.60 6.33
C THR A 116 17.18 8.81 6.49
N PRO A 117 18.02 7.76 6.52
CA PRO A 117 19.45 7.92 6.32
C PRO A 117 19.76 8.43 4.91
#